data_AF-A0A225W4D4-F1
#
_entry.id   AF-A0A225W4D4-F1
#
_cell.length_a   1.000
_cell.length_b   1.000
_cell.length_c   1.000
_cell.angle_alpha   90.00
_cell.angle_beta   90.00
_cell.angle_gamma   90.00
#
_symmetry.space_group_name_H-M   'P 1'
#
loop_
_entity.id
_entity.type
_entity.pdbx_description
1 polymer ?
#
loop_
_entity_poly.entity_id
_entity_poly.type
_entity_poly.pdbx_seq_one_letter_code
_entity_poly.pdbx_strand_id
1 'polypeptide(L)'
;MWITPHPLLTKVRALWAGQRRWTQSRRRYKRLIKTRLQKEAEQVKISIADKWKSSHEVLAAALESLPWKRIHEMEGVTAYQSQNILRLKLNRLRLWTGKDRGLGCSATSCAQRSAGGGQHI
;
A
#
# COMPACT_ATOMS: atom_id res chain seq x y z
N MET A 1 -18.17 28.71 29.98
CA MET A 1 -18.10 29.06 28.54
C MET A 1 -17.35 27.94 27.82
N TRP A 2 -17.96 27.24 26.86
CA TRP A 2 -17.29 26.17 26.11
C TRP A 2 -16.59 26.76 24.88
N ILE A 3 -15.27 26.86 24.92
CA ILE A 3 -14.45 27.28 23.78
C ILE A 3 -14.29 26.07 22.86
N THR A 4 -14.91 26.10 21.68
CA THR A 4 -14.69 25.08 20.65
C THR A 4 -13.55 25.54 19.73
N PRO A 5 -12.43 24.80 19.66
CA PRO A 5 -11.32 25.20 18.81
C PRO A 5 -11.73 25.16 17.34
N HIS A 6 -11.39 26.22 16.59
CA HIS A 6 -11.77 26.33 15.18
C HIS A 6 -11.09 25.21 14.37
N PRO A 7 -11.85 24.37 13.63
CA PRO A 7 -11.32 23.15 13.04
C PRO A 7 -10.29 23.40 11.93
N LEU A 8 -10.26 24.58 11.30
CA LEU A 8 -9.19 24.94 10.37
C LEU A 8 -7.87 25.30 11.08
N LEU A 9 -7.92 25.77 12.32
CA LEU A 9 -6.72 26.16 13.08
C LEU A 9 -6.09 24.95 13.79
N THR A 10 -6.90 24.10 14.43
CA THR A 10 -6.39 22.98 15.23
C THR A 10 -6.38 21.65 14.49
N LYS A 11 -7.02 21.55 13.32
CA LYS A 11 -7.29 20.28 12.61
C LYS A 11 -8.01 19.22 13.47
N VAL A 12 -8.55 19.61 14.63
CA VAL A 12 -9.30 18.75 15.54
C VAL A 12 -10.77 19.16 15.48
N ARG A 13 -11.66 18.21 15.12
CA ARG A 13 -13.11 18.40 15.20
C ARG A 13 -13.64 17.76 16.47
N ALA A 14 -14.33 18.56 17.29
CA ALA A 14 -15.04 18.05 18.45
C ALA A 14 -16.14 17.07 17.99
N LEU A 15 -16.05 15.83 18.47
CA LEU A 15 -17.08 14.83 18.24
C LEU A 15 -18.14 14.92 19.32
N TRP A 16 -19.38 15.13 18.91
CA TRP A 16 -20.55 14.92 19.77
C TRP A 16 -20.77 13.43 20.01
N ALA A 17 -19.89 12.82 20.82
CA ALA A 17 -19.97 11.44 21.26
C ALA A 17 -20.32 11.41 22.75
N GLY A 18 -21.46 10.83 23.10
CA GLY A 18 -21.99 10.76 24.46
C GLY A 18 -22.97 9.59 24.64
N GLN A 19 -23.63 9.51 25.80
CA GLN A 19 -24.64 8.50 26.12
C GLN A 19 -26.10 8.98 25.95
N ARG A 20 -26.33 10.15 25.34
CA ARG A 20 -27.69 10.69 25.13
C ARG A 20 -28.34 10.06 23.89
N ARG A 21 -29.68 10.05 23.89
CA ARG A 21 -30.56 9.47 22.85
C ARG A 21 -30.23 9.87 21.40
N TRP A 22 -29.60 11.03 21.21
CA TRP A 22 -29.24 11.61 19.91
C TRP A 22 -27.73 11.60 19.60
N THR A 23 -26.89 11.01 20.46
CA THR A 23 -25.43 10.95 20.25
C THR A 23 -24.98 9.57 19.74
N GLN A 24 -24.15 9.55 18.69
CA GLN A 24 -23.48 8.30 18.30
C GLN A 24 -22.45 7.89 19.36
N SER A 25 -22.39 6.59 19.66
CA SER A 25 -21.31 6.07 20.49
C SER A 25 -19.96 6.21 19.78
N ARG A 26 -18.90 6.53 20.53
CA ARG A 26 -17.52 6.60 20.01
C ARG A 26 -17.12 5.32 19.24
N ARG A 27 -17.59 4.15 19.70
CA ARG A 27 -17.38 2.85 19.04
C ARG A 27 -17.98 2.82 17.62
N ARG A 28 -19.21 3.31 17.45
CA ARG A 28 -19.90 3.39 16.16
C ARG A 28 -19.17 4.34 15.20
N TYR A 29 -18.78 5.51 15.69
CA TYR A 29 -18.04 6.49 14.88
C TYR A 29 -16.70 5.93 14.38
N LYS A 30 -15.89 5.33 15.26
CA LYS A 30 -14.63 4.68 14.87
C LYS A 30 -14.84 3.58 13.84
N ARG A 31 -15.90 2.79 13.98
CA ARG A 31 -16.26 1.76 13.01
C ARG A 31 -16.56 2.37 11.63
N LEU A 32 -17.36 3.43 11.57
CA LEU A 32 -17.68 4.13 10.33
C LEU A 32 -16.43 4.68 9.63
N ILE A 33 -15.53 5.34 10.37
CA ILE A 33 -14.24 5.78 9.80
C ILE A 33 -13.46 4.60 9.25
N LYS A 34 -13.31 3.52 10.04
CA LYS A 34 -12.53 2.35 9.62
C LYS A 34 -13.11 1.75 8.34
N THR A 35 -14.43 1.58 8.25
CA THR A 35 -15.10 1.08 7.05
C THR A 35 -14.88 2.00 5.85
N ARG A 36 -14.94 3.33 6.03
CA ARG A 36 -14.64 4.29 4.97
C ARG A 36 -13.19 4.16 4.48
N LEU A 37 -12.23 4.15 5.40
CA LEU A 37 -10.81 4.00 5.06
C LEU A 37 -10.53 2.67 4.35
N GLN A 38 -11.21 1.59 4.74
CA GLN A 38 -11.11 0.29 4.06
C GLN A 38 -11.63 0.36 2.62
N LYS A 39 -12.78 1.00 2.40
CA LYS A 39 -13.33 1.20 1.05
C LYS A 39 -12.41 2.06 0.18
N GLU A 40 -11.91 3.16 0.72
CA GLU A 40 -10.95 4.03 0.01
C GLU A 40 -9.67 3.25 -0.34
N ALA A 41 -9.14 2.46 0.59
CA ALA A 41 -7.97 1.62 0.33
C ALA A 41 -8.23 0.53 -0.74
N GLU A 42 -9.44 -0.04 -0.77
CA GLU A 42 -9.85 -1.01 -1.79
C GLU A 42 -9.96 -0.36 -3.17
N GLN A 43 -10.58 0.81 -3.27
CA GLN A 43 -10.63 1.59 -4.52
C GLN A 43 -9.24 1.95 -5.04
N VAL A 44 -8.34 2.39 -4.15
CA VAL A 44 -6.95 2.68 -4.52
C VAL A 44 -6.26 1.42 -5.04
N LYS A 45 -6.43 0.26 -4.40
CA LYS A 45 -5.87 -1.01 -4.88
C LYS A 45 -6.38 -1.36 -6.28
N ILE A 46 -7.68 -1.23 -6.52
CA ILE A 46 -8.29 -1.50 -7.84
C ILE A 46 -7.68 -0.56 -8.88
N SER A 47 -7.63 0.75 -8.61
CA SER A 47 -7.06 1.72 -9.54
C SER A 47 -5.58 1.47 -9.88
N ILE A 48 -4.80 0.98 -8.91
CA ILE A 48 -3.40 0.61 -9.11
C ILE A 48 -3.29 -0.65 -9.97
N ALA A 49 -4.18 -1.62 -9.78
CA ALA A 49 -4.25 -2.83 -10.60
C ALA A 49 -4.64 -2.50 -12.04
N ASP A 50 -5.64 -1.66 -12.25
CA ASP A 50 -6.11 -1.26 -13.58
C ASP A 50 -5.02 -0.50 -14.35
N LYS A 51 -4.35 0.47 -13.71
CA LYS A 51 -3.21 1.19 -14.29
C LYS A 51 -2.06 0.27 -14.67
N TRP A 52 -1.82 -0.78 -13.87
CA TRP A 52 -0.78 -1.75 -14.16
C TRP A 52 -1.12 -2.61 -15.37
N LYS A 53 -2.35 -3.11 -15.43
CA LYS A 53 -2.87 -3.86 -16.57
C LYS A 53 -2.78 -3.05 -17.86
N SER A 54 -3.15 -1.77 -17.81
CA SER A 54 -3.10 -0.90 -19.00
C SER A 54 -1.67 -0.59 -19.44
N SER A 55 -0.70 -0.56 -18.52
CA SER A 55 0.70 -0.26 -18.85
C SER A 55 1.46 -1.50 -19.35
N HIS A 56 1.14 -2.68 -18.81
CA HIS A 56 1.88 -3.91 -19.04
C HIS A 56 0.95 -5.13 -19.17
N GLU A 57 0.16 -5.17 -20.24
CA GLU A 57 -0.88 -6.19 -20.46
C GLU A 57 -0.34 -7.62 -20.42
N VAL A 58 0.75 -7.91 -21.15
CA VAL A 58 1.34 -9.25 -21.23
C VAL A 58 1.83 -9.74 -19.86
N LEU A 59 2.52 -8.87 -19.11
CA LEU A 59 3.02 -9.21 -17.78
C LEU A 59 1.87 -9.39 -16.78
N ALA A 60 0.84 -8.55 -16.86
CA ALA A 60 -0.33 -8.65 -16.01
C ALA A 60 -1.07 -9.98 -16.26
N ALA A 61 -1.31 -10.34 -17.51
CA ALA A 61 -1.94 -11.62 -17.88
C ALA A 61 -1.13 -12.82 -17.37
N ALA A 62 0.20 -12.80 -17.53
CA ALA A 62 1.07 -13.84 -17.03
C ALA A 62 1.00 -13.98 -15.49
N LEU A 63 1.02 -12.87 -14.76
CA LEU A 63 0.94 -12.87 -13.28
C LEU A 63 -0.44 -13.28 -12.77
N GLU A 64 -1.51 -12.99 -13.50
CA GLU A 64 -2.88 -13.45 -13.18
C GLU A 64 -3.03 -14.96 -13.39
N SER A 65 -2.42 -15.51 -14.45
CA SER A 65 -2.43 -16.95 -14.72
C SER A 65 -1.67 -17.78 -13.68
N LEU A 66 -0.75 -17.16 -12.94
CA LEU A 66 0.12 -17.81 -11.96
C LEU A 66 -0.60 -17.91 -10.59
N PRO A 67 -1.12 -19.06 -10.12
CA PRO A 67 -1.80 -19.11 -8.82
C PRO A 67 -0.82 -18.92 -7.66
N TRP A 68 -1.31 -18.37 -6.53
CA TRP A 68 -0.46 -18.08 -5.35
C TRP A 68 0.28 -19.32 -4.84
N LYS A 69 -0.39 -20.47 -4.82
CA LYS A 69 0.20 -21.74 -4.39
C LYS A 69 1.41 -22.12 -5.26
N ARG A 70 1.31 -21.93 -6.59
CA ARG A 70 2.38 -22.25 -7.53
C ARG A 70 3.63 -21.39 -7.32
N ILE A 71 3.50 -20.17 -6.81
CA ILE A 71 4.67 -19.31 -6.46
C ILE A 71 5.53 -19.97 -5.37
N HIS A 72 4.90 -20.66 -4.43
CA HIS A 72 5.60 -21.35 -3.34
C HIS A 72 6.19 -22.70 -3.77
N GLU A 73 5.67 -23.29 -4.84
CA GLU A 73 6.07 -24.59 -5.38
C GLU A 73 7.07 -24.46 -6.55
N MET A 74 7.53 -23.25 -6.88
CA MET A 74 8.48 -23.06 -7.99
C MET A 74 9.84 -23.66 -7.64
N GLU A 75 10.23 -24.71 -8.35
CA GLU A 75 11.57 -25.29 -8.25
C GLU A 75 12.60 -24.37 -8.89
N GLY A 76 13.81 -24.30 -8.31
CA GLY A 76 14.89 -23.44 -8.79
C GLY A 76 14.73 -21.94 -8.48
N VAL A 77 13.69 -21.56 -7.72
CA VAL A 77 13.45 -20.18 -7.29
C VAL A 77 13.89 -20.00 -5.84
N THR A 78 14.80 -19.06 -5.59
CA THR A 78 15.24 -18.76 -4.22
C THR A 78 14.13 -18.08 -3.42
N ALA A 79 14.21 -18.13 -2.09
CA ALA A 79 13.27 -17.43 -1.21
C ALA A 79 13.19 -15.92 -1.49
N TYR A 80 14.27 -15.31 -1.97
CA TYR A 80 14.30 -13.91 -2.37
C TYR A 80 13.57 -13.66 -3.70
N GLN A 81 13.77 -14.55 -4.68
CA GLN A 81 13.08 -14.46 -5.97
C GLN A 81 11.58 -14.67 -5.83
N SER A 82 11.14 -15.62 -4.98
CA SER A 82 9.72 -15.82 -4.70
C SER A 82 9.09 -14.59 -4.03
N GLN A 83 9.81 -13.93 -3.11
CA GLN A 83 9.37 -12.64 -2.56
C GLN A 83 9.23 -11.55 -3.63
N ASN A 84 10.14 -11.49 -4.60
CA ASN A 84 10.03 -10.54 -5.71
C ASN A 84 8.82 -10.83 -6.59
N ILE A 85 8.56 -12.09 -6.91
CA ILE A 85 7.36 -12.50 -7.68
C ILE A 85 6.09 -12.13 -6.91
N LEU A 86 6.03 -12.40 -5.59
CA LEU A 86 4.90 -12.00 -4.74
C LEU A 86 4.67 -10.49 -4.76
N ARG A 87 5.75 -9.71 -4.62
CA ARG A 87 5.68 -8.24 -4.65
C ARG A 87 5.26 -7.72 -6.02
N LEU A 88 5.76 -8.32 -7.09
CA LEU A 88 5.39 -7.98 -8.46
C LEU A 88 3.90 -8.26 -8.71
N LYS A 89 3.41 -9.43 -8.31
CA LYS A 89 2.00 -9.79 -8.42
C LYS A 89 1.08 -8.88 -7.60
N LEU A 90 1.53 -8.39 -6.46
CA LEU A 90 0.81 -7.40 -5.66
C LEU A 90 0.90 -5.97 -6.21
N ASN A 91 1.60 -5.75 -7.33
CA ASN A 91 1.99 -4.45 -7.85
C ASN A 91 2.62 -3.54 -6.77
N ARG A 92 3.46 -4.17 -5.93
CA ARG A 92 4.18 -3.55 -4.81
C ARG A 92 5.68 -3.79 -4.94
N LEU A 93 6.14 -4.07 -6.15
CA LEU A 93 7.56 -4.14 -6.44
C LEU A 93 8.12 -2.71 -6.34
N ARG A 94 8.48 -2.29 -5.13
CA ARG A 94 9.40 -1.19 -4.92
C ARG A 94 10.78 -1.71 -5.30
N LEU A 95 11.02 -1.80 -6.60
CA LEU A 95 12.38 -1.82 -7.08
C LEU A 95 13.00 -0.52 -6.65
N TRP A 96 14.18 -0.66 -6.08
CA TRP A 96 14.91 0.43 -5.51
C TRP A 96 15.54 1.22 -6.67
N THR A 97 14.72 2.01 -7.36
CA THR A 97 15.07 2.66 -8.63
C THR A 97 15.45 4.11 -8.40
N GLY A 98 16.72 4.34 -8.12
CA GLY A 98 17.43 5.60 -8.34
C GLY A 98 16.98 6.81 -7.52
N LYS A 99 17.87 7.81 -7.43
CA LYS A 99 17.58 9.11 -6.78
C LYS A 99 16.41 9.85 -7.45
N ASP A 100 16.17 9.61 -8.72
CA ASP A 100 15.18 10.34 -9.54
C ASP A 100 13.73 10.14 -9.08
N ARG A 101 13.44 9.04 -8.37
CA ARG A 101 12.11 8.77 -7.78
C ARG A 101 12.07 9.02 -6.26
N GLY A 102 13.13 9.59 -5.68
CA GLY A 102 13.23 9.86 -4.24
C GLY A 102 13.26 8.61 -3.36
N LEU A 103 13.51 7.42 -3.93
CA LEU A 103 13.48 6.16 -3.21
C LEU A 103 14.91 5.68 -2.94
N GLY A 104 15.33 5.93 -1.68
CA GLY A 104 16.67 5.70 -1.12
C GLY A 104 16.76 4.45 -0.21
N CYS A 105 17.90 3.76 -0.15
CA CYS A 105 18.24 2.57 0.61
C CYS A 105 19.31 3.15 1.49
N SER A 106 19.12 2.99 2.78
CA SER A 106 19.96 3.62 3.79
C SER A 106 21.40 3.07 3.77
N ALA A 107 21.63 1.92 3.13
CA ALA A 107 22.98 1.37 2.97
C ALA A 107 23.78 2.21 1.95
N THR A 108 24.94 2.71 2.40
CA THR A 108 25.87 3.52 1.60
C THR A 108 26.36 2.80 0.33
N SER A 109 26.54 1.48 0.38
CA SER A 109 26.91 0.66 -0.77
C SER A 109 25.87 0.66 -1.90
N CYS A 110 24.61 0.89 -1.57
CA CYS A 110 23.52 0.88 -2.53
C CYS A 110 23.33 2.26 -3.19
N ALA A 111 23.61 3.35 -2.49
CA ALA A 111 23.43 4.73 -2.96
C ALA A 111 24.23 5.13 -4.22
N GLN A 112 25.26 4.36 -4.58
CA GLN A 112 26.19 4.66 -5.66
C GLN A 112 25.93 3.88 -6.97
N ARG A 113 24.97 2.94 -7.01
CA ARG A 113 24.77 2.07 -8.19
C ARG A 113 23.58 2.50 -9.04
N SER A 114 23.84 2.70 -10.34
CA SER A 114 22.86 2.96 -11.38
C SER A 114 22.17 1.65 -11.81
N ALA A 115 20.88 1.53 -11.50
CA ALA A 115 19.84 0.70 -12.13
C ALA A 115 20.10 -0.80 -12.46
N GLY A 116 21.24 -1.38 -12.12
CA GLY A 116 21.49 -2.81 -12.25
C GLY A 116 20.97 -3.56 -11.03
N GLY A 117 19.78 -4.16 -11.15
CA GLY A 117 19.12 -4.95 -10.11
C GLY A 117 19.83 -6.26 -9.79
N GLY A 118 21.06 -6.18 -9.28
CA GLY A 118 21.84 -7.32 -8.83
C GLY A 118 22.49 -7.04 -7.48
N GLN A 119 22.38 -8.02 -6.58
CA GLN A 119 23.04 -8.13 -5.26
C GLN A 119 22.18 -7.75 -4.06
N HIS A 120 21.24 -8.63 -3.74
CA HIS A 120 21.22 -9.23 -2.41
C HIS A 120 21.45 -10.74 -2.59
N ILE A 121 22.72 -11.15 -2.51
CA ILE A 121 23.13 -12.49 -2.07
C ILE A 121 23.58 -12.30 -0.63
#